data_AF-A0A915LA63-F1
#
_entry.id   AF-A0A915LA63-F1
#
_cell.length_a   1.000
_cell.length_b   1.000
_cell.length_c   1.000
_cell.angle_alpha   90.00
_cell.angle_beta   90.00
_cell.angle_gamma   90.00
#
_symmetry.space_group_name_H-M   'P 1'
#
loop_
_entity.id
_entity.type
_entity.pdbx_description
1 polymer ?
#
loop_
_entity_poly.entity_id
_entity_poly.type
_entity_poly.pdbx_seq_one_letter_code
_entity_poly.pdbx_strand_id
1 'polypeptide(L)' 'GSVKIENASFDWKSESGTPASEKSTLSGVNLNVEPGQLIAVVGPVGCGKSSMLSAILGEMNKSEGSVVV' A
#
# COMPACT_ATOMS: atom_id res chain seq x y z
N GLY A 1 0.62 -2.18 18.14
CA GLY A 1 0.67 -0.94 17.35
C GLY A 1 -0.66 -0.77 16.65
N SER A 2 -0.97 0.46 16.26
CA SER A 2 -2.09 0.80 15.37
C SER A 2 -1.53 1.08 13.99
N VAL A 3 -2.28 0.82 12.92
CA VAL A 3 -1.85 1.17 11.55
C VAL A 3 -2.90 2.07 10.91
N LYS A 4 -2.49 3.24 10.43
CA LYS A 4 -3.37 4.18 9.72
C LYS A 4 -2.78 4.52 8.35
N ILE A 5 -3.58 4.34 7.31
CA ILE A 5 -3.29 4.69 5.92
C ILE A 5 -4.41 5.61 5.43
N GLU A 6 -4.07 6.78 4.91
CA GLU A 6 -5.04 7.75 4.41
C GLU A 6 -4.72 8.15 2.97
N ASN A 7 -5.65 7.84 2.06
CA ASN A 7 -5.61 8.13 0.63
C ASN A 7 -4.24 7.88 -0.01
N ALA A 8 -3.62 6.75 0.32
CA ALA A 8 -2.24 6.49 -0.07
C ALA A 8 -2.16 5.69 -1.37
N SER A 9 -1.22 6.09 -2.21
CA SER A 9 -0.89 5.41 -3.47
C SER A 9 0.54 4.89 -3.39
N PHE A 10 0.74 3.66 -3.87
CA PHE A 10 2.02 2.95 -3.74
C PHE A 10 2.46 2.29 -5.04
N ASP A 11 3.76 2.36 -5.28
CA ASP A 11 4.42 1.79 -6.44
C ASP A 11 5.73 1.11 -6.07
N TRP A 12 6.07 0.09 -6.85
CA TRP A 12 7.38 -0.52 -6.78
C TRP A 12 8.42 0.44 -7.39
N LYS A 13 9.61 0.51 -6.79
CA LYS A 13 10.74 1.27 -7.34
C LYS A 13 10.99 0.78 -8.77
N SER A 14 10.75 1.63 -9.76
CA SER A 14 11.17 1.33 -11.13
C SER A 14 12.68 1.51 -11.20
N GLU A 15 13.43 0.43 -11.34
CA GLU A 15 14.80 0.51 -11.81
C GLU A 15 14.77 0.93 -13.28
N SER A 16 15.45 2.03 -13.59
CA SER A 16 15.73 2.54 -14.95
C SER A 16 14.54 3.04 -15.77
N GLY A 17 14.41 4.37 -15.86
CA GLY A 17 14.01 5.12 -17.07
C GLY A 17 12.64 4.88 -17.68
N THR A 18 11.83 3.97 -17.17
CA THR A 18 10.43 3.80 -17.57
C THR A 18 9.58 4.80 -16.81
N PRO A 19 8.71 5.58 -17.49
CA PRO A 19 7.72 6.37 -16.79
C PRO A 19 6.97 5.43 -15.85
N ALA A 20 6.79 5.85 -14.60
CA ALA A 20 5.94 5.14 -13.67
C ALA A 20 4.65 4.79 -14.42
N SER A 21 4.28 3.50 -14.43
CA SER A 21 3.01 3.04 -15.01
C SER A 21 1.94 4.09 -14.67
N GLU A 22 1.18 4.57 -15.66
CA GLU A 22 0.16 5.61 -15.46
C GLU A 22 -0.83 5.25 -14.33
N LYS A 23 -0.86 3.97 -13.94
CA LYS A 23 -1.63 3.45 -12.84
C LYS A 23 -0.72 2.90 -11.73
N SER A 24 -0.87 3.45 -10.53
CA SER A 24 -0.21 2.94 -9.33
C SER A 24 -0.63 1.50 -9.00
N THR A 25 0.29 0.70 -8.45
CA THR A 25 0.03 -0.69 -8.03
C THR A 25 -1.08 -0.74 -6.97
N LEU A 26 -1.05 0.19 -6.03
CA LEU A 26 -2.11 0.47 -5.09
C LEU A 26 -2.49 1.95 -5.21
N SER A 27 -3.78 2.26 -5.25
CA SER A 27 -4.27 3.62 -5.40
C SER A 27 -5.39 3.89 -4.41
N GLY A 28 -5.36 5.07 -3.77
CA GLY A 28 -6.42 5.52 -2.85
C GLY A 28 -6.67 4.57 -1.67
N VAL A 29 -5.63 3.93 -1.15
CA VAL A 29 -5.77 2.98 -0.03
C VAL A 29 -6.11 3.73 1.24
N ASN A 30 -7.14 3.27 1.94
CA ASN A 30 -7.55 3.75 3.25
C ASN A 30 -7.68 2.55 4.20
N LEU A 31 -6.96 2.57 5.30
CA LEU A 31 -6.95 1.50 6.29
C LEU A 31 -6.78 2.11 7.68
N ASN A 32 -7.57 1.66 8.65
CA ASN A 32 -7.37 1.98 10.05
C ASN A 32 -7.46 0.69 10.87
N VAL A 33 -6.37 0.31 11.52
CA VAL A 33 -6.25 -0.87 12.36
C VAL A 33 -5.92 -0.42 13.77
N GLU A 34 -6.85 -0.68 14.69
CA GLU A 34 -6.69 -0.37 16.10
C GLU A 34 -5.95 -1.51 16.83
N PRO A 35 -5.31 -1.23 17.99
CA PRO A 35 -4.65 -2.27 18.77
C PRO A 35 -5.62 -3.39 19.17
N GLY A 36 -5.22 -4.64 18.96
CA GLY A 36 -6.02 -5.83 19.28
C GLY A 36 -6.97 -6.29 18.18
N GLN A 37 -7.01 -5.61 17.02
CA GLN A 37 -7.79 -6.07 15.87
C GLN A 37 -7.05 -7.12 15.04
N LEU A 38 -7.80 -8.13 14.59
CA LEU A 38 -7.35 -9.10 13.59
C LEU A 38 -8.05 -8.81 12.26
N ILE A 39 -7.28 -8.40 11.26
CA ILE A 39 -7.79 -8.02 9.93
C ILE A 39 -7.31 -9.03 8.89
N ALA A 40 -8.19 -9.40 7.96
CA ALA A 40 -7.85 -10.23 6.80
C ALA A 40 -8.03 -9.42 5.51
N VAL A 41 -7.03 -9.47 4.63
CA VAL A 41 -7.07 -8.85 3.29
C VAL A 41 -7.34 -9.95 2.25
N VAL A 42 -8.45 -9.84 1.53
CA VAL A 42 -8.91 -10.86 0.56
C VAL A 42 -9.18 -10.25 -0.81
N GLY A 43 -9.06 -11.06 -1.86
CA GLY A 43 -9.26 -10.63 -3.24
C GLY A 43 -8.57 -11.55 -4.26
N PRO A 44 -8.83 -11.37 -5.57
CA PRO A 44 -8.27 -12.20 -6.63
C PRO A 44 -6.73 -12.19 -6.71
N VAL A 45 -6.13 -13.16 -7.39
CA VAL A 45 -4.69 -13.13 -7.69
C VAL A 45 -4.36 -11.89 -8.51
N GLY A 46 -3.26 -11.21 -8.17
CA GLY A 46 -2.83 -9.97 -8.85
C GLY A 46 -3.52 -8.68 -8.39
N CYS A 47 -4.48 -8.72 -7.44
CA CYS A 47 -5.18 -7.52 -6.97
C CYS A 47 -4.38 -6.64 -5.98
N GLY A 48 -3.11 -6.96 -5.72
CA GLY A 48 -2.24 -6.13 -4.86
C GLY A 48 -2.22 -6.48 -3.36
N LYS A 49 -2.72 -7.65 -2.92
CA LYS A 49 -2.70 -8.04 -1.48
C LYS A 49 -1.29 -8.08 -0.89
N SER A 50 -0.35 -8.76 -1.57
CA SER A 50 1.04 -8.81 -1.13
C SER A 50 1.69 -7.42 -1.17
N SER A 51 1.38 -6.63 -2.20
CA SER A 51 1.80 -5.23 -2.29
C SER A 51 1.29 -4.41 -1.11
N MET A 52 0.05 -4.62 -0.65
CA MET A 52 -0.52 -3.91 0.50
C MET A 52 0.23 -4.22 1.79
N LEU A 53 0.68 -5.47 1.97
CA LEU A 53 1.53 -5.83 3.10
C LEU A 53 2.91 -5.17 2.99
N SER A 54 3.55 -5.21 1.82
CA SER A 54 4.82 -4.53 1.58
C SER A 54 4.72 -3.00 1.77
N ALA A 55 3.59 -2.39 1.43
CA ALA A 55 3.34 -0.97 1.68
C ALA A 55 3.29 -0.64 3.18
N ILE A 56 2.64 -1.48 4.00
CA ILE A 56 2.62 -1.33 5.46
C ILE A 56 4.00 -1.52 6.07
N LEU A 57 4.79 -2.46 5.53
CA LEU A 57 6.17 -2.74 5.98
C LEU A 57 7.18 -1.66 5.51
N GLY A 58 6.77 -0.71 4.68
CA GLY A 58 7.63 0.35 4.17
C GLY A 58 8.55 -0.05 3.01
N GLU A 59 8.26 -1.16 2.34
CA GLU A 59 9.06 -1.71 1.23
C GLU A 59 8.71 -1.08 -0.13
N MET A 60 7.52 -0.49 -0.26
CA MET A 60 7.05 0.19 -1.47
C MET A 60 7.23 1.71 -1.37
N ASN A 61 7.36 2.38 -2.52
CA ASN A 61 7.36 3.83 -2.56
C ASN A 61 5.92 4.34 -2.43
N LYS A 62 5.70 5.24 -1.48
CA LYS A 62 4.46 5.99 -1.36
C LYS A 62 4.56 7.26 -2.22
N SER A 63 3.70 7.39 -3.23
CA SER A 63 3.62 8.59 -4.09
C SER A 63 2.67 9.65 -3.54
N GLU A 64 1.59 9.24 -2.86
CA GLU A 64 0.55 10.12 -2.32
C GLU A 64 0.07 9.63 -0.94
N GLY A 65 -0.62 10.51 -0.19
CA GLY A 65 -1.27 10.16 1.08
C GLY A 65 -0.32 10.02 2.28
N SER A 66 -0.79 9.38 3.35
CA SER A 66 -0.07 9.21 4.62
C SER A 66 -0.12 7.76 5.13
N VAL A 67 0.92 7.37 5.88
CA VAL A 67 1.03 6.08 6.58
C VAL A 67 1.61 6.34 7.97
N VAL A 68 0.96 5.80 9.01
CA VAL A 68 1.37 5.86 10.41
C VAL A 68 1.24 4.45 11.00
N VAL A 69 2.27 3.97 11.70
CA VAL A 69 2.37 2.62 12.31
C VAL A 69 2.81 2.74 13.77
#